data_AF-A0A2E2AXQ5-F1
#
_entry.id   AF-A0A2E2AXQ5-F1
#
_cell.length_a   1.000
_cell.length_b   1.000
_cell.length_c   1.000
_cell.angle_alpha   90.00
_cell.angle_beta   90.00
_cell.angle_gamma   90.00
#
_symmetry.space_group_name_H-M   'P 1'
#
loop_
_entity.id
_entity.type
_entity.pdbx_description
1 polymer ?
#
loop_
_entity_poly.entity_id
_entity_poly.type
_entity_poly.pdbx_seq_one_letter_code
_entity_poly.pdbx_strand_id
1 'polypeptide(L)'
;MKIIVAGFVLANLFFLGNCSSDQPPTLPIPTKSNDPVVDELGAQSIEFVPEETSEIDLIYQDIRKMIEAVYQADVQTTLLFTHPKVIKLMGGQEQAAVYLEKVYGKFDKAGLKLKSQTFPSEPIFLSTNERRYVIVPTLIVVEINGQTLESLNYQFGVLEKGASNWKYLEGSRVNNQTVNQFFSDFPSDYKFPQIYRKKISNIEH
;
A
#
# COMPACT_ATOMS: atom_id res chain seq x y z
N MET A 1 25.09 -6.86 7.53
CA MET A 1 23.63 -7.06 7.34
C MET A 1 22.76 -6.05 8.12
N LYS A 2 23.20 -4.80 8.33
CA LYS A 2 22.46 -3.76 9.09
C LYS A 2 21.72 -2.74 8.22
N ILE A 3 21.93 -2.76 6.90
CA ILE A 3 21.42 -1.75 5.96
C ILE A 3 20.01 -2.09 5.41
N ILE A 4 19.63 -3.38 5.40
CA ILE A 4 18.36 -3.86 4.82
C ILE A 4 17.15 -3.44 5.67
N VAL A 5 17.32 -3.37 6.98
CA VAL A 5 16.26 -3.05 7.95
C VAL A 5 15.78 -1.61 7.82
N ALA A 6 16.66 -0.70 7.41
CA ALA A 6 16.35 0.72 7.36
C ALA A 6 15.40 1.11 6.22
N GLY A 7 15.09 0.19 5.31
CA GLY A 7 14.34 0.49 4.08
C GLY A 7 12.85 0.16 4.11
N PHE A 8 12.34 -0.48 5.16
CA PHE A 8 10.97 -1.03 5.20
C PHE A 8 9.87 0.01 5.38
N VAL A 9 10.20 1.19 5.90
CA VAL A 9 9.27 2.32 6.09
C VAL A 9 9.79 3.60 5.40
N LEU A 10 11.09 3.67 5.11
CA LEU A 10 11.82 4.86 4.64
C LEU A 10 12.06 4.93 3.14
N ALA A 11 11.63 3.94 2.35
CA ALA A 11 11.82 3.99 0.90
C ALA A 11 11.11 5.19 0.24
N ASN A 12 10.23 5.88 0.97
CA ASN A 12 9.60 7.08 0.50
C ASN A 12 10.44 8.38 0.55
N LEU A 13 11.63 8.41 1.16
CA LEU A 13 12.34 9.69 1.35
C LEU A 13 13.81 9.75 0.89
N PHE A 14 14.43 8.64 0.50
CA PHE A 14 15.83 8.65 0.06
C PHE A 14 15.91 8.50 -1.45
N PHE A 15 15.81 9.61 -2.21
CA PHE A 15 16.49 9.87 -3.49
C PHE A 15 16.00 11.22 -4.03
N LEU A 16 16.60 12.31 -3.54
CA LEU A 16 16.61 13.59 -4.24
C LEU A 16 17.77 13.54 -5.24
N GLY A 17 17.52 13.05 -6.45
CA GLY A 17 18.52 13.01 -7.51
C GLY A 17 17.99 12.41 -8.81
N ASN A 18 17.77 13.28 -9.79
CA ASN A 18 17.59 13.06 -11.23
C ASN A 18 16.22 12.59 -11.80
N CYS A 19 15.61 13.55 -12.51
CA CYS A 19 14.80 13.53 -13.73
C CYS A 19 14.58 12.19 -14.46
N SER A 20 13.36 11.96 -14.94
CA SER A 20 12.94 12.35 -16.30
C SER A 20 11.44 12.07 -16.48
N SER A 21 10.75 12.94 -17.23
CA SER A 21 9.30 12.94 -17.42
C SER A 21 8.91 12.30 -18.74
N ASP A 22 8.16 11.20 -18.69
CA ASP A 22 7.37 10.71 -19.83
C ASP A 22 5.91 10.56 -19.36
N GLN A 23 5.00 11.30 -19.99
CA GLN A 23 3.55 11.20 -19.76
C GLN A 23 2.91 10.20 -20.73
N PRO A 24 1.98 9.34 -20.27
CA PRO A 24 1.02 8.69 -21.14
C PRO A 24 -0.35 9.42 -21.16
N PRO A 25 -1.15 9.17 -22.22
CA PRO A 25 -2.29 10.00 -22.61
C PRO A 25 -3.58 9.72 -21.84
N THR A 26 -4.45 10.73 -21.79
CA THR A 26 -5.79 10.71 -21.20
C THR A 26 -6.82 10.04 -22.12
N LEU A 27 -7.74 9.26 -21.54
CA LEU A 27 -8.95 8.75 -22.18
C LEU A 27 -10.21 9.45 -21.62
N PRO A 28 -11.27 9.60 -22.42
CA PRO A 28 -12.41 10.46 -22.13
C PRO A 28 -13.45 9.85 -21.18
N ILE A 29 -14.10 10.74 -20.42
CA ILE A 29 -15.22 10.50 -19.50
C ILE A 29 -16.52 10.33 -20.31
N PRO A 30 -17.38 9.33 -20.03
CA PRO A 30 -18.75 9.32 -20.53
C PRO A 30 -19.71 10.07 -19.59
N THR A 31 -20.50 10.92 -20.22
CA THR A 31 -21.54 11.82 -19.70
C THR A 31 -22.78 11.06 -19.20
N LYS A 32 -23.37 11.55 -18.09
CA LYS A 32 -24.67 11.14 -17.55
C LYS A 32 -25.83 11.58 -18.45
N SER A 33 -26.88 10.76 -18.53
CA SER A 33 -28.24 11.21 -18.86
C SER A 33 -29.25 10.61 -17.86
N ASN A 34 -30.01 11.48 -17.20
CA ASN A 34 -31.23 11.17 -16.43
C ASN A 34 -32.38 10.91 -17.43
N ASP A 35 -33.43 10.14 -17.14
CA ASP A 35 -34.55 10.45 -16.25
C ASP A 35 -35.56 9.25 -16.19
N PRO A 36 -36.60 9.27 -15.33
CA PRO A 36 -37.11 8.11 -14.58
C PRO A 36 -38.33 7.42 -15.21
N VAL A 37 -38.55 6.17 -14.82
CA VAL A 37 -39.86 5.50 -14.90
C VAL A 37 -40.19 4.96 -13.52
N VAL A 38 -41.22 5.56 -12.92
CA VAL A 38 -41.94 5.04 -11.75
C VAL A 38 -42.87 3.94 -12.22
N ASP A 39 -42.82 2.78 -11.55
CA ASP A 39 -44.00 1.94 -11.43
C ASP A 39 -44.02 1.29 -10.04
N GLU A 40 -45.15 1.53 -9.39
CA GLU A 40 -45.61 0.99 -8.12
C GLU A 40 -45.84 -0.52 -8.27
N LEU A 41 -45.37 -1.34 -7.34
CA LEU A 41 -46.05 -2.56 -6.86
C LEU A 41 -45.16 -3.33 -5.86
N GLY A 42 -45.70 -3.53 -4.65
CA GLY A 42 -45.28 -4.60 -3.75
C GLY A 42 -44.28 -4.21 -2.66
N ALA A 43 -44.79 -3.82 -1.49
CA ALA A 43 -44.02 -3.81 -0.25
C ALA A 43 -43.61 -5.26 0.11
N GLN A 44 -42.48 -5.70 -0.41
CA GLN A 44 -41.71 -6.80 0.17
C GLN A 44 -40.78 -6.18 1.20
N SER A 45 -40.88 -6.66 2.44
CA SER A 45 -39.93 -6.38 3.50
C SER A 45 -38.53 -6.77 3.01
N ILE A 46 -37.72 -5.78 2.64
CA ILE A 46 -36.32 -5.97 2.32
C ILE A 46 -35.62 -6.31 3.63
N GLU A 47 -35.38 -7.59 3.86
CA GLU A 47 -34.39 -8.01 4.84
C GLU A 47 -33.04 -7.44 4.37
N PHE A 48 -32.50 -6.49 5.14
CA PHE A 48 -31.15 -5.99 4.95
C PHE A 48 -30.19 -7.14 5.24
N VAL A 49 -29.83 -7.89 4.20
CA VAL A 49 -28.68 -8.79 4.24
C VAL A 49 -27.46 -7.86 4.20
N PRO A 50 -26.65 -7.76 5.27
CA PRO A 50 -25.42 -6.98 5.20
C PRO A 50 -24.58 -7.53 4.04
N GLU A 51 -24.28 -6.68 3.08
CA GLU A 51 -23.45 -7.01 1.93
C GLU A 51 -22.13 -7.58 2.45
N GLU A 52 -21.85 -8.84 2.11
CA GLU A 52 -20.64 -9.53 2.54
C GLU A 52 -19.43 -8.75 1.97
N THR A 53 -18.69 -8.07 2.84
CA THR A 53 -17.51 -7.28 2.43
C THR A 53 -16.56 -8.17 1.64
N SER A 54 -16.24 -7.79 0.40
CA SER A 54 -15.36 -8.59 -0.44
C SER A 54 -13.96 -8.71 0.18
N GLU A 55 -13.24 -9.81 -0.10
CA GLU A 55 -11.85 -9.98 0.36
C GLU A 55 -10.95 -8.81 -0.09
N ILE A 56 -11.21 -8.26 -1.29
CA ILE A 56 -10.50 -7.10 -1.84
C ILE A 56 -10.75 -5.86 -0.98
N ASP A 57 -12.00 -5.61 -0.57
CA ASP A 57 -12.33 -4.46 0.28
C ASP A 57 -11.64 -4.55 1.65
N LEU A 58 -11.56 -5.75 2.25
CA LEU A 58 -10.83 -5.96 3.49
C LEU A 58 -9.33 -5.67 3.32
N ILE A 59 -8.72 -6.17 2.25
CA ILE A 59 -7.31 -5.92 1.93
C ILE A 59 -7.04 -4.43 1.72
N TYR A 60 -7.91 -3.74 0.98
CA TYR A 60 -7.82 -2.30 0.78
C TYR A 60 -7.96 -1.52 2.09
N GLN A 61 -8.89 -1.91 2.97
CA GLN A 61 -9.05 -1.30 4.28
C GLN A 61 -7.82 -1.49 5.16
N ASP A 62 -7.25 -2.69 5.20
CA ASP A 62 -6.03 -2.98 5.95
C ASP A 62 -4.85 -2.15 5.47
N ILE A 63 -4.63 -2.10 4.15
CA ILE A 63 -3.55 -1.31 3.55
C ILE A 63 -3.73 0.17 3.87
N ARG A 64 -4.96 0.69 3.77
CA ARG A 64 -5.25 2.09 4.11
C ARG A 64 -4.90 2.39 5.56
N LYS A 65 -5.36 1.56 6.50
CA LYS A 65 -5.06 1.68 7.94
C LYS A 65 -3.58 1.62 8.22
N MET A 66 -2.86 0.69 7.59
CA MET A 66 -1.41 0.56 7.74
C MET A 66 -0.68 1.79 7.23
N ILE A 67 -1.03 2.30 6.04
CA ILE A 67 -0.40 3.49 5.46
C ILE A 67 -0.71 4.72 6.32
N GLU A 68 -1.97 4.92 6.72
CA GLU A 68 -2.36 6.01 7.62
C GLU A 68 -1.59 5.96 8.94
N ALA A 69 -1.44 4.78 9.53
CA ALA A 69 -0.65 4.58 10.74
C ALA A 69 0.81 5.04 10.58
N VAL A 70 1.45 4.76 9.43
CA VAL A 70 2.80 5.25 9.13
C VAL A 70 2.86 6.78 9.14
N TYR A 71 1.90 7.44 8.51
CA TYR A 71 1.90 8.92 8.40
C TYR A 71 1.35 9.63 9.64
N GLN A 72 0.65 8.91 10.52
CA GLN A 72 0.17 9.40 11.82
C GLN A 72 1.09 9.01 12.99
N ALA A 73 2.24 8.39 12.69
CA ALA A 73 3.18 7.88 13.67
C ALA A 73 2.60 6.82 14.64
N ASP A 74 1.55 6.09 14.23
CA ASP A 74 0.98 4.98 15.00
C ASP A 74 1.83 3.71 14.81
N VAL A 75 2.78 3.54 15.73
CA VAL A 75 3.70 2.41 15.78
C VAL A 75 2.96 1.08 15.98
N GLN A 76 1.91 1.05 16.81
CA GLN A 76 1.24 -0.19 17.17
C GLN A 76 0.46 -0.74 15.97
N THR A 77 -0.30 0.12 15.28
CA THR A 77 -1.02 -0.28 14.08
C THR A 77 -0.07 -0.65 12.94
N THR A 78 1.06 0.05 12.81
CA THR A 78 2.10 -0.33 11.83
C THR A 78 2.61 -1.75 12.10
N LEU A 79 3.00 -2.06 13.34
CA LEU A 79 3.49 -3.37 13.71
C LEU A 79 2.42 -4.45 13.58
N LEU A 80 1.15 -4.12 13.88
CA LEU A 80 0.03 -5.03 13.74
C LEU A 80 -0.09 -5.55 12.30
N PHE A 81 0.04 -4.69 11.30
CA PHE A 81 -0.10 -5.07 9.89
C PHE A 81 1.20 -5.58 9.27
N THR A 82 2.36 -5.31 9.88
CA THR A 82 3.66 -5.73 9.36
C THR A 82 3.88 -7.25 9.47
N HIS A 83 4.44 -7.85 8.42
CA HIS A 83 4.76 -9.28 8.44
C HIS A 83 5.80 -9.66 9.51
N PRO A 84 5.60 -10.74 10.30
CA PRO A 84 6.50 -11.13 11.39
C PRO A 84 7.97 -11.33 10.98
N LYS A 85 8.23 -11.82 9.76
CA LYS A 85 9.61 -11.92 9.22
C LYS A 85 10.31 -10.55 9.18
N VAL A 86 9.60 -9.48 8.84
CA VAL A 86 10.15 -8.11 8.82
C VAL A 86 10.42 -7.63 10.24
N ILE A 87 9.49 -7.84 11.16
CA ILE A 87 9.65 -7.51 12.60
C ILE A 87 10.88 -8.21 13.18
N LYS A 88 11.07 -9.50 12.86
CA LYS A 88 12.25 -10.26 13.26
C LYS A 88 13.54 -9.68 12.70
N LEU A 89 13.55 -9.22 11.45
CA LEU A 89 14.71 -8.54 10.85
C LEU A 89 15.01 -7.20 11.52
N MET A 90 13.98 -6.51 12.05
CA MET A 90 14.14 -5.31 12.87
C MET A 90 14.69 -5.58 14.28
N GLY A 91 14.87 -6.85 14.65
CA GLY A 91 15.39 -7.28 15.95
C GLY A 91 14.33 -7.79 16.92
N GLY A 92 13.07 -7.90 16.48
CA GLY A 92 11.93 -8.25 17.33
C GLY A 92 10.96 -7.07 17.52
N GLN A 93 9.86 -7.33 18.23
CA GLN A 93 8.76 -6.36 18.39
C GLN A 93 9.23 -5.05 19.06
N GLU A 94 9.97 -5.15 20.16
CA GLU A 94 10.43 -3.98 20.93
C GLU A 94 11.42 -3.13 20.13
N GLN A 95 12.37 -3.77 19.46
CA GLN A 95 13.38 -3.10 18.65
C GLN A 95 12.75 -2.47 17.41
N ALA A 96 11.75 -3.13 16.83
CA ALA A 96 10.94 -2.57 15.75
C ALA A 96 10.18 -1.33 16.20
N ALA A 97 9.53 -1.36 17.37
CA ALA A 97 8.82 -0.20 17.91
C ALA A 97 9.76 1.01 18.11
N VAL A 98 10.89 0.81 18.81
CA VAL A 98 11.91 1.85 19.02
C VAL A 98 12.47 2.38 17.69
N TYR A 99 12.62 1.49 16.70
CA TYR A 99 13.07 1.89 15.38
C TYR A 99 12.02 2.77 14.67
N LEU A 100 10.76 2.36 14.67
CA LEU A 100 9.65 3.09 14.05
C LEU A 100 9.46 4.46 14.69
N GLU A 101 9.49 4.58 16.01
CA GLU A 101 9.43 5.88 16.72
C GLU A 101 10.51 6.84 16.22
N LYS A 102 11.75 6.35 16.06
CA LYS A 102 12.86 7.16 15.54
C LYS A 102 12.66 7.58 14.09
N VAL A 103 12.06 6.72 13.27
CA VAL A 103 11.74 7.03 11.87
C VAL A 103 10.62 8.07 11.80
N TYR A 104 9.54 7.86 12.55
CA TYR A 104 8.39 8.76 12.58
C TYR A 104 8.75 10.14 13.11
N GLY A 105 9.63 10.22 14.12
CA GLY A 105 10.18 11.50 14.56
C GLY A 105 10.98 12.25 13.49
N LYS A 106 11.50 11.58 12.45
CA LYS A 106 12.11 12.25 11.29
C LYS A 106 11.08 12.71 10.27
N PHE A 107 10.01 11.93 10.08
CA PHE A 107 8.90 12.30 9.20
C PHE A 107 8.18 13.55 9.69
N ASP A 108 7.89 13.59 10.99
CA ASP A 108 7.29 14.75 11.65
C ASP A 108 8.16 16.02 11.47
N LYS A 109 9.45 15.92 11.76
CA LYS A 109 10.41 17.02 11.57
C LYS A 109 10.54 17.49 10.11
N ALA A 110 10.31 16.61 9.15
CA ALA A 110 10.32 16.95 7.73
C ALA A 110 8.97 17.50 7.23
N GLY A 111 7.97 17.61 8.11
CA GLY A 111 6.62 18.04 7.76
C GLY A 111 5.94 17.09 6.77
N LEU A 112 6.27 15.79 6.84
CA LEU A 112 5.70 14.79 5.94
C LEU A 112 4.21 14.60 6.23
N LYS A 113 3.37 14.77 5.22
CA LYS A 113 1.91 14.58 5.32
C LYS A 113 1.41 13.70 4.19
N LEU A 114 0.56 12.73 4.53
CA LEU A 114 -0.22 12.01 3.53
C LEU A 114 -1.30 12.93 2.97
N LYS A 115 -1.35 13.09 1.64
CA LYS A 115 -2.39 13.86 0.94
C LYS A 115 -3.46 12.94 0.40
N SER A 116 -3.04 11.85 -0.25
CA SER A 116 -3.96 10.83 -0.74
C SER A 116 -3.26 9.47 -0.88
N GLN A 117 -4.09 8.44 -0.86
CA GLN A 117 -3.71 7.07 -1.22
C GLN A 117 -4.82 6.46 -2.09
N THR A 118 -4.44 5.78 -3.17
CA THR A 118 -5.38 5.13 -4.09
C THR A 118 -4.80 3.81 -4.61
N PHE A 119 -5.68 2.96 -5.15
CA PHE A 119 -5.32 1.67 -5.74
C PHE A 119 -5.63 1.74 -7.24
N PRO A 120 -4.64 2.11 -8.10
CA PRO A 120 -4.89 2.45 -9.50
C PRO A 120 -5.21 1.24 -10.40
N SER A 121 -5.08 0.02 -9.90
CA SER A 121 -5.38 -1.21 -10.63
C SER A 121 -5.74 -2.34 -9.68
N GLU A 122 -6.40 -3.37 -10.22
CA GLU A 122 -6.83 -4.54 -9.45
C GLU A 122 -5.66 -5.27 -8.75
N PRO A 123 -5.92 -5.89 -7.58
CA PRO A 123 -4.94 -6.72 -6.90
C PRO A 123 -4.63 -7.99 -7.71
N ILE A 124 -3.39 -8.43 -7.65
CA ILE A 124 -2.97 -9.71 -8.23
C ILE A 124 -2.81 -10.73 -7.11
N PHE A 125 -3.61 -11.81 -7.17
CA PHE A 125 -3.54 -12.90 -6.21
C PHE A 125 -2.69 -14.05 -6.75
N LEU A 126 -1.87 -14.62 -5.88
CA LEU A 126 -1.08 -15.83 -6.16
C LEU A 126 -1.27 -16.80 -4.99
N SER A 127 -1.29 -18.09 -5.25
CA SER A 127 -1.44 -19.11 -4.22
C SER A 127 -0.41 -20.21 -4.40
N THR A 128 0.15 -20.66 -3.28
CA THR A 128 1.04 -21.82 -3.17
C THR A 128 0.45 -22.80 -2.17
N ASN A 129 1.12 -23.93 -1.95
CA ASN A 129 0.73 -24.88 -0.91
C ASN A 129 0.94 -24.34 0.52
N GLU A 130 1.75 -23.28 0.68
CA GLU A 130 2.11 -22.69 1.97
C GLU A 130 1.40 -21.38 2.26
N ARG A 131 1.14 -20.55 1.24
CA ARG A 131 0.70 -19.15 1.43
C ARG A 131 -0.20 -18.69 0.28
N ARG A 132 -1.03 -17.69 0.58
CA ARG A 132 -1.63 -16.82 -0.44
C ARG A 132 -0.89 -15.48 -0.41
N TYR A 133 -0.66 -14.93 -1.59
CA TYR A 133 -0.05 -13.63 -1.79
C TYR A 133 -1.03 -12.71 -2.49
N VAL A 134 -0.92 -11.42 -2.19
CA VAL A 134 -1.61 -10.37 -2.94
C VAL A 134 -0.63 -9.24 -3.23
N ILE A 135 -0.59 -8.78 -4.47
CA ILE A 135 0.18 -7.61 -4.88
C ILE A 135 -0.83 -6.51 -5.21
N VAL A 136 -0.80 -5.43 -4.43
CA VAL A 136 -1.75 -4.32 -4.55
C VAL A 136 -1.03 -3.05 -5.00
N PRO A 137 -1.10 -2.68 -6.29
CA PRO A 137 -0.60 -1.40 -6.75
C PRO A 137 -1.21 -0.26 -5.94
N THR A 138 -0.37 0.64 -5.46
CA THR A 138 -0.73 1.69 -4.51
C THR A 138 -0.05 2.99 -4.92
N LEU A 139 -0.86 4.00 -5.21
CA LEU A 139 -0.42 5.36 -5.51
C LEU A 139 -0.58 6.23 -4.27
N ILE A 140 0.53 6.79 -3.80
CA ILE A 140 0.57 7.66 -2.62
C ILE A 140 1.01 9.06 -3.07
N VAL A 141 0.26 10.07 -2.66
CA VAL A 141 0.65 11.48 -2.78
C VAL A 141 0.95 12.01 -1.39
N VAL A 142 2.14 12.58 -1.22
CA VAL A 142 2.58 13.18 0.03
C VAL A 142 3.02 14.62 -0.18
N GLU A 143 2.97 15.40 0.90
CA GLU A 143 3.57 16.72 0.99
C GLU A 143 4.76 16.64 1.95
N ILE A 144 5.89 17.21 1.58
CA ILE A 144 7.10 17.29 2.41
C ILE A 144 7.80 18.61 2.14
N ASN A 145 8.06 19.41 3.19
CA ASN A 145 8.66 20.74 3.07
C ASN A 145 8.01 21.62 1.97
N GLY A 146 6.67 21.59 1.86
CA GLY A 146 5.91 22.35 0.86
C GLY A 146 6.01 21.81 -0.58
N GLN A 147 6.66 20.67 -0.81
CA GLN A 147 6.70 20.00 -2.10
C GLN A 147 5.77 18.80 -2.12
N THR A 148 5.01 18.65 -3.21
CA THR A 148 4.18 17.47 -3.43
C THR A 148 4.96 16.40 -4.19
N LEU A 149 4.98 15.19 -3.65
CA LEU A 149 5.58 14.02 -4.27
C LEU A 149 4.49 12.97 -4.52
N GLU A 150 4.50 12.40 -5.71
CA GLU A 150 3.68 11.25 -6.08
C GLU A 150 4.58 10.02 -6.20
N SER A 151 4.12 8.90 -5.65
CA SER A 151 4.81 7.63 -5.73
C SER A 151 3.83 6.52 -6.07
N LEU A 152 4.05 5.83 -7.18
CA LEU A 152 3.40 4.55 -7.45
C LEU A 152 4.31 3.44 -6.94
N ASN A 153 3.78 2.62 -6.04
CA ASN A 153 4.40 1.40 -5.57
C ASN A 153 3.35 0.28 -5.50
N TYR A 154 3.59 -0.76 -4.71
CA TYR A 154 2.61 -1.77 -4.34
C TYR A 154 2.80 -2.20 -2.90
N GLN A 155 1.73 -2.69 -2.28
CA GLN A 155 1.81 -3.47 -1.04
C GLN A 155 1.84 -4.95 -1.38
N PHE A 156 2.75 -5.68 -0.74
CA PHE A 156 2.88 -7.12 -0.86
C PHE A 156 2.24 -7.76 0.37
N GLY A 157 1.02 -8.25 0.22
CA GLY A 157 0.28 -8.95 1.26
C GLY A 157 0.57 -10.45 1.23
N VAL A 158 0.62 -11.04 2.42
CA VAL A 158 0.85 -12.46 2.67
C VAL A 158 -0.17 -12.95 3.66
N LEU A 159 -0.85 -14.03 3.30
CA LEU A 159 -1.71 -14.81 4.19
C LEU A 159 -1.07 -16.18 4.36
N GLU A 160 -0.52 -16.42 5.55
CA GLU A 160 0.04 -17.72 5.92
C GLU A 160 -1.07 -18.77 5.98
N LYS A 161 -0.75 -20.04 5.65
CA LYS A 161 -1.71 -21.13 5.74
C LYS A 161 -2.30 -21.24 7.15
N GLY A 162 -3.64 -21.23 7.23
CA GLY A 162 -4.38 -21.30 8.49
C GLY A 162 -4.49 -19.98 9.25
N ALA A 163 -3.88 -18.89 8.76
CA ALA A 163 -4.12 -17.55 9.28
C ALA A 163 -5.42 -16.97 8.71
N SER A 164 -6.06 -16.11 9.49
CA SER A 164 -7.26 -15.36 9.08
C SER A 164 -6.97 -13.91 8.69
N ASN A 165 -5.75 -13.43 8.92
CA ASN A 165 -5.39 -12.02 8.76
C ASN A 165 -4.20 -11.87 7.82
N TRP A 166 -4.33 -10.98 6.86
CA TRP A 166 -3.25 -10.59 5.97
C TRP A 166 -2.18 -9.81 6.73
N LYS A 167 -0.92 -9.99 6.31
CA LYS A 167 0.21 -9.18 6.75
C LYS A 167 0.93 -8.61 5.55
N TYR A 168 1.48 -7.42 5.69
CA TYR A 168 1.93 -6.63 4.56
C TYR A 168 3.41 -6.27 4.66
N LEU A 169 4.01 -6.13 3.50
CA LEU A 169 5.34 -5.60 3.27
C LEU A 169 5.24 -4.51 2.20
N GLU A 170 6.05 -3.47 2.34
CA GLU A 170 6.15 -2.43 1.31
C GLU A 170 6.93 -2.96 0.10
N GLY A 171 6.34 -2.82 -1.09
CA GLY A 171 6.77 -3.49 -2.31
C GLY A 171 8.12 -3.03 -2.88
N SER A 172 8.64 -1.85 -2.53
CA SER A 172 9.95 -1.41 -3.04
C SER A 172 11.09 -2.33 -2.61
N ARG A 173 10.87 -3.15 -1.57
CA ARG A 173 11.85 -4.09 -1.02
C ARG A 173 11.61 -5.53 -1.40
N VAL A 174 10.49 -5.86 -2.04
CA VAL A 174 10.10 -7.22 -2.44
C VAL A 174 10.02 -7.29 -3.95
N ASN A 175 11.12 -7.67 -4.61
CA ASN A 175 11.20 -7.79 -6.06
C ASN A 175 11.79 -9.16 -6.46
N ASN A 176 12.00 -9.39 -7.76
CA ASN A 176 12.54 -10.65 -8.27
C ASN A 176 13.86 -11.11 -7.62
N GLN A 177 14.66 -10.18 -7.11
CA GLN A 177 15.94 -10.49 -6.47
C GLN A 177 15.80 -10.82 -4.98
N THR A 178 14.80 -10.24 -4.31
CA THR A 178 14.68 -10.28 -2.85
C THR A 178 13.53 -11.16 -2.36
N VAL A 179 12.47 -11.37 -3.15
CA VAL A 179 11.26 -12.07 -2.71
C VAL A 179 11.56 -13.45 -2.15
N ASN A 180 12.43 -14.22 -2.81
CA ASN A 180 12.80 -15.58 -2.39
C ASN A 180 13.64 -15.62 -1.08
N GLN A 181 14.19 -14.49 -0.64
CA GLN A 181 14.84 -14.38 0.67
C GLN A 181 13.80 -14.36 1.81
N PHE A 182 12.58 -13.93 1.51
CA PHE A 182 11.47 -13.89 2.45
C PHE A 182 10.54 -15.10 2.27
N PHE A 183 10.28 -15.48 1.02
CA PHE A 183 9.24 -16.43 0.62
C PHE A 183 9.79 -17.32 -0.49
N SER A 184 10.46 -18.41 -0.12
CA SER A 184 11.12 -19.32 -1.06
C SER A 184 10.16 -20.09 -1.97
N ASP A 185 8.88 -20.13 -1.63
CA ASP A 185 7.79 -20.73 -2.40
C ASP A 185 7.17 -19.77 -3.42
N PHE A 186 7.57 -18.50 -3.44
CA PHE A 186 7.01 -17.51 -4.36
C PHE A 186 7.39 -17.82 -5.83
N PRO A 187 6.48 -17.67 -6.81
CA PRO A 187 6.76 -17.97 -8.21
C PRO A 187 7.94 -17.16 -8.76
N SER A 188 8.98 -17.85 -9.23
CA SER A 188 10.23 -17.23 -9.69
C SER A 188 10.11 -16.46 -11.01
N ASP A 189 9.07 -16.74 -11.78
CA ASP A 189 8.78 -16.13 -13.08
C ASP A 189 7.79 -14.97 -13.00
N TYR A 190 7.30 -14.65 -11.80
CA TYR A 190 6.42 -13.51 -11.59
C TYR A 190 7.10 -12.19 -11.99
N LYS A 191 6.34 -11.30 -12.63
CA LYS A 191 6.82 -9.98 -13.01
C LYS A 191 6.19 -8.93 -12.09
N PHE A 192 7.00 -8.35 -11.21
CA PHE A 192 6.53 -7.32 -10.30
C PHE A 192 6.09 -6.04 -11.05
N PRO A 193 5.10 -5.30 -10.51
CA PRO A 193 4.69 -4.01 -11.07
C PRO A 193 5.85 -3.02 -11.14
N GLN A 194 5.81 -2.15 -12.14
CA GLN A 194 6.71 -1.00 -12.22
C GLN A 194 6.36 0.00 -11.11
N ILE A 195 7.39 0.61 -10.53
CA ILE A 195 7.25 1.62 -9.48
C ILE A 195 7.85 2.93 -9.97
N TYR A 196 7.31 4.05 -9.53
CA TYR A 196 7.91 5.36 -9.82
C TYR A 196 7.75 6.31 -8.64
N ARG A 197 8.59 7.35 -8.64
CA ARG A 197 8.44 8.55 -7.82
C ARG A 197 8.66 9.77 -8.70
N LYS A 198 7.80 10.77 -8.58
CA LYS A 198 7.99 12.07 -9.24
C LYS A 198 7.57 13.21 -8.32
N LYS A 199 8.22 14.35 -8.47
CA LYS A 199 7.77 15.60 -7.87
C LYS A 199 6.63 16.15 -8.73
N ILE A 200 5.50 16.46 -8.10
CA ILE A 200 4.44 17.24 -8.75
C ILE A 200 4.83 18.70 -8.59
N SER A 201 5.21 19.34 -9.69
CA SER A 201 5.37 20.79 -9.71
C SER A 201 3.98 21.39 -9.85
N ASN A 202 3.55 22.24 -8.92
CA ASN A 202 2.37 23.06 -9.17
C ASN A 202 2.71 23.96 -10.37
N ILE A 203 2.04 23.71 -11.50
CA ILE A 203 1.94 24.72 -12.56
C ILE A 203 0.91 25.70 -12.01
N GLU A 204 1.38 26.76 -11.35
CA GLU A 204 0.52 27.90 -11.05
C GLU A 204 0.11 28.55 -12.38
N HIS A 205 -1.20 28.68 -12.58
CA HIS A 205 -1.79 29.52 -13.62
C HIS A 205 -1.85 30.97 -13.16
#